data_AF-A0A6B3HPG8-F1
#
_entry.id   AF-A0A6B3HPG8-F1
#
_cell.length_a   1.000
_cell.length_b   1.000
_cell.length_c   1.000
_cell.angle_alpha   90.00
_cell.angle_beta   90.00
_cell.angle_gamma   90.00
#
_symmetry.space_group_name_H-M   'P 1'
#
loop_
_entity.id
_entity.type
_entity.pdbx_description
1 polymer ?
#
loop_
_entity_poly.entity_id
_entity_poly.type
_entity_poly.pdbx_seq_one_letter_code
_entity_poly.pdbx_strand_id
1 'polypeptide(L)'
;PATWVLCNHDITRTVTRYGREDTSFAFTSKAFGVPSDLELGTRRARAAALLSLALPGSVYLYQGEELGLPEADVPLDRIQDPMYFRSQGRAPGRDGCRTPLPWAADEPYAGFGSTVEPWLPLPDDWAAHAADLQATDPASMLALYREALR
;
A
#
# COMPACT_ATOMS: atom_id res chain seq x y z
N PRO A 1 -13.74 -22.24 -6.02
CA PRO A 1 -12.97 -21.34 -6.90
C PRO A 1 -11.69 -20.87 -6.21
N ALA A 2 -10.61 -20.60 -6.97
CA ALA A 2 -9.40 -20.00 -6.41
C ALA A 2 -9.66 -18.56 -5.96
N THR A 3 -8.84 -18.07 -5.03
CA THR A 3 -8.85 -16.68 -4.58
C THR A 3 -7.48 -16.05 -4.81
N TRP A 4 -7.47 -14.87 -5.43
CA TRP A 4 -6.26 -14.12 -5.75
C TRP A 4 -6.19 -12.88 -4.87
N VAL A 5 -5.04 -12.72 -4.19
CA VAL A 5 -4.80 -11.62 -3.25
C VAL A 5 -3.36 -11.14 -3.46
N LEU A 6 -3.18 -9.88 -3.82
CA LEU A 6 -1.86 -9.26 -3.93
C LEU A 6 -1.45 -8.61 -2.61
N CYS A 7 -2.34 -7.84 -2.00
CA CYS A 7 -2.13 -7.15 -0.73
C CYS A 7 -3.27 -7.39 0.27
N ASN A 8 -2.98 -7.16 1.55
CA ASN A 8 -3.96 -7.07 2.63
C ASN A 8 -3.36 -6.24 3.79
N HIS A 9 -4.11 -6.14 4.90
CA HIS A 9 -3.74 -5.43 6.13
C HIS A 9 -2.60 -6.05 6.95
N ASP A 10 -1.96 -7.09 6.44
CA ASP A 10 -1.01 -7.94 7.17
C ASP A 10 0.39 -7.93 6.53
N ILE A 11 0.47 -7.53 5.26
CA ILE A 11 1.68 -7.67 4.44
C ILE A 11 2.10 -6.31 3.89
N THR A 12 3.38 -6.21 3.52
CA THR A 12 3.91 -5.00 2.90
C THR A 12 3.22 -4.74 1.57
N ARG A 13 2.83 -3.48 1.32
CA ARG A 13 2.12 -3.04 0.12
C ARG A 13 2.84 -3.47 -1.16
N THR A 14 2.05 -3.83 -2.17
CA THR A 14 2.51 -4.48 -3.40
C THR A 14 3.60 -3.70 -4.13
N VAL A 15 3.48 -2.37 -4.23
CA VAL A 15 4.49 -1.51 -4.89
C VAL A 15 5.84 -1.67 -4.21
N THR A 16 5.92 -1.48 -2.89
CA THR A 16 7.18 -1.62 -2.15
C THR A 16 7.69 -3.06 -2.15
N ARG A 17 6.82 -4.06 -2.00
CA ARG A 17 7.25 -5.47 -2.02
C ARG A 17 7.82 -5.87 -3.38
N TYR A 18 7.22 -5.43 -4.48
CA TYR A 18 7.67 -5.81 -5.81
C TYR A 18 8.82 -4.96 -6.35
N GLY A 19 9.14 -3.83 -5.69
CA GLY A 19 10.35 -3.05 -5.92
C GLY A 19 11.61 -3.64 -5.26
N ARG A 20 11.47 -4.68 -4.42
CA ARG A 20 12.60 -5.36 -3.77
C ARG A 20 13.29 -6.35 -4.71
N GLU A 21 14.53 -6.69 -4.37
CA GLU A 21 15.26 -7.80 -4.98
C GLU A 21 14.54 -9.13 -4.71
N ASP A 22 14.25 -9.42 -3.43
CA ASP A 22 13.37 -10.51 -3.02
C ASP A 22 11.93 -10.03 -2.87
N THR A 23 11.08 -10.45 -3.80
CA THR A 23 9.65 -10.12 -3.83
C THR A 23 8.78 -11.15 -3.10
N SER A 24 9.39 -12.20 -2.55
CA SER A 24 8.69 -13.24 -1.81
C SER A 24 8.01 -12.65 -0.57
N PHE A 25 6.95 -13.34 -0.13
CA PHE A 25 6.19 -12.96 1.04
C PHE A 25 6.38 -14.00 2.14
N ALA A 26 6.86 -13.55 3.31
CA ALA A 26 6.71 -14.28 4.55
C ALA A 26 6.49 -13.31 5.73
N PHE A 27 5.56 -13.64 6.63
CA PHE A 27 5.33 -12.88 7.85
C PHE A 27 6.57 -12.75 8.72
N THR A 28 7.42 -13.78 8.71
CA THR A 28 8.64 -13.88 9.51
C THR A 28 9.82 -13.10 8.92
N SER A 29 9.76 -12.67 7.65
CA SER A 29 10.85 -11.97 6.96
C SER A 29 10.66 -10.46 6.88
N LYS A 30 9.61 -9.90 7.50
CA LYS A 30 9.44 -8.45 7.57
C LYS A 30 10.59 -7.82 8.35
N ALA A 31 11.27 -6.87 7.72
CA ALA A 31 12.38 -6.11 8.29
C ALA A 31 12.24 -4.62 7.97
N PHE A 32 12.81 -3.80 8.84
CA PHE A 32 12.99 -2.37 8.58
C PHE A 32 14.02 -2.14 7.47
N GLY A 33 13.92 -1.00 6.78
CA GLY A 33 14.98 -0.50 5.90
C GLY A 33 15.32 -1.40 4.71
N VAL A 34 14.44 -2.31 4.30
CA VAL A 34 14.66 -3.16 3.12
C VAL A 34 14.58 -2.27 1.87
N PRO A 35 15.68 -2.15 1.08
CA PRO A 35 15.68 -1.30 -0.11
C PRO A 35 14.61 -1.70 -1.11
N SER A 36 13.98 -0.73 -1.75
CA SER A 36 12.95 -0.96 -2.76
C SER A 36 13.01 0.12 -3.84
N ASP A 37 13.02 -0.31 -5.09
CA ASP A 37 12.85 0.56 -6.26
C ASP A 37 11.34 0.73 -6.51
N LEU A 38 10.80 1.88 -6.11
CA LEU A 38 9.37 2.16 -6.22
C LEU A 38 8.89 2.32 -7.67
N GLU A 39 9.77 2.72 -8.60
CA GLU A 39 9.42 2.82 -10.02
C GLU A 39 9.25 1.42 -10.61
N LEU A 40 10.24 0.54 -10.40
CA LEU A 40 10.16 -0.86 -10.79
C LEU A 40 9.00 -1.57 -10.10
N GLY A 41 8.81 -1.29 -8.80
CA GLY A 41 7.71 -1.80 -7.99
C GLY A 41 6.35 -1.42 -8.54
N THR A 42 6.16 -0.16 -8.94
CA THR A 42 4.93 0.34 -9.56
C THR A 42 4.64 -0.39 -10.87
N ARG A 43 5.65 -0.53 -11.74
CA ARG A 43 5.49 -1.26 -13.02
C ARG A 43 5.09 -2.71 -12.79
N ARG A 44 5.72 -3.40 -11.83
CA ARG A 44 5.40 -4.78 -11.47
C ARG A 44 4.03 -4.92 -10.82
N ALA A 45 3.63 -3.97 -9.96
CA ALA A 45 2.32 -3.95 -9.32
C ALA A 45 1.19 -3.81 -10.36
N ARG A 46 1.33 -2.90 -11.33
CA ARG A 46 0.39 -2.76 -12.46
C ARG A 46 0.23 -4.08 -13.23
N ALA A 47 1.34 -4.71 -13.59
CA ALA A 47 1.31 -5.99 -14.31
C ALA A 47 0.65 -7.12 -13.49
N ALA A 48 0.94 -7.17 -12.19
CA ALA A 48 0.35 -8.17 -11.30
C ALA A 48 -1.16 -7.95 -11.09
N ALA A 49 -1.62 -6.70 -11.00
CA ALA A 49 -3.04 -6.38 -10.92
C ALA A 49 -3.80 -6.91 -12.14
N LEU A 50 -3.31 -6.62 -13.34
CA LEU A 50 -3.90 -7.10 -14.60
C LEU A 50 -3.90 -8.63 -14.68
N LEU A 51 -2.81 -9.29 -14.26
CA LEU A 51 -2.75 -10.74 -14.21
C LEU A 51 -3.79 -11.31 -13.22
N SER A 52 -3.82 -10.81 -11.99
CA SER A 52 -4.75 -11.30 -10.95
C SER A 52 -6.21 -11.12 -11.35
N LEU A 53 -6.57 -10.01 -12.00
CA LEU A 53 -7.92 -9.74 -12.49
C LEU A 53 -8.32 -10.61 -13.69
N ALA A 54 -7.36 -11.11 -14.47
CA ALA A 54 -7.62 -11.98 -15.62
C ALA A 54 -7.70 -13.48 -15.26
N LEU A 55 -7.27 -13.88 -14.06
CA LEU A 55 -7.26 -15.28 -13.63
C LEU A 55 -8.67 -15.73 -13.18
N PRO A 56 -9.07 -16.99 -13.47
CA PRO A 56 -10.35 -17.50 -13.00
C PRO A 56 -10.38 -17.59 -11.47
N GLY A 57 -11.40 -17.00 -10.85
CA GLY A 57 -11.55 -17.00 -9.40
C GLY A 57 -12.13 -15.69 -8.87
N SER A 58 -12.02 -15.51 -7.56
CA SER A 58 -12.35 -14.25 -6.89
C SER A 58 -11.08 -13.46 -6.61
N VAL A 59 -11.11 -12.15 -6.80
CA VAL A 59 -10.00 -11.25 -6.46
C VAL A 59 -10.39 -10.43 -5.24
N TYR A 60 -9.47 -10.31 -4.28
CA TYR A 60 -9.60 -9.36 -3.17
C TYR A 60 -8.63 -8.22 -3.39
N LEU A 61 -9.18 -7.01 -3.45
CA LEU A 61 -8.43 -5.77 -3.57
C LEU A 61 -8.34 -5.10 -2.21
N TYR A 62 -7.13 -4.76 -1.78
CA TYR A 62 -6.90 -4.07 -0.52
C TYR A 62 -6.88 -2.56 -0.72
N GLN A 63 -7.38 -1.82 0.27
CA GLN A 63 -7.56 -0.38 0.18
C GLN A 63 -6.22 0.35 -0.10
N GLY A 64 -6.21 1.19 -1.13
CA GLY A 64 -5.04 1.91 -1.61
C GLY A 64 -4.12 1.10 -2.52
N GLU A 65 -4.39 -0.18 -2.78
CA GLU A 65 -3.70 -0.91 -3.85
C GLU A 65 -4.04 -0.32 -5.22
N GLU A 66 -5.30 0.08 -5.41
CA GLU A 66 -5.81 0.80 -6.57
C GLU A 66 -5.20 2.18 -6.76
N LEU A 67 -4.63 2.76 -5.70
CA LEU A 67 -3.90 4.03 -5.74
C LEU A 67 -2.38 3.82 -5.91
N GLY A 68 -1.92 2.56 -5.94
CA GLY A 68 -0.50 2.24 -6.09
C GLY A 68 0.32 2.73 -4.89
N LEU A 69 -0.24 2.70 -3.69
CA LEU A 69 0.46 3.19 -2.50
C LEU A 69 1.69 2.31 -2.19
N PRO A 70 2.88 2.90 -1.98
CA PRO A 70 4.00 2.20 -1.37
C PRO A 70 3.72 1.93 0.12
N GLU A 71 4.50 1.09 0.78
CA GLU A 71 4.45 0.89 2.23
C GLU A 71 4.81 2.20 2.93
N ALA A 72 4.00 2.63 3.91
CA ALA A 72 4.31 3.79 4.72
C ALA A 72 5.46 3.50 5.68
N ASP A 73 6.35 4.48 5.85
CA ASP A 73 7.32 4.48 6.94
C ASP A 73 6.67 5.07 8.19
N VAL A 74 6.49 4.25 9.24
CA VAL A 74 5.82 4.65 10.48
C VAL A 74 6.89 4.91 11.54
N PRO A 75 6.99 6.14 12.09
CA PRO A 75 7.92 6.46 13.16
C PRO A 75 7.79 5.52 14.36
N LEU A 76 8.91 5.14 14.96
CA LEU A 76 8.96 4.12 16.03
C LEU A 76 8.08 4.47 17.24
N ASP A 77 7.97 5.75 17.57
CA ASP A 77 7.15 6.29 18.66
C ASP A 77 5.65 6.37 18.31
N ARG A 78 5.28 6.07 17.06
CA ARG A 78 3.91 6.07 16.55
C ARG A 78 3.39 4.67 16.22
N ILE A 79 4.24 3.64 16.31
CA ILE A 79 3.85 2.24 16.07
C ILE A 79 2.73 1.82 17.04
N GLN A 80 1.70 1.19 16.48
CA GLN A 80 0.53 0.69 17.19
C GLN A 80 0.47 -0.85 17.21
N ASP A 81 1.06 -1.53 16.22
CA ASP A 81 0.93 -2.98 16.05
C ASP A 81 1.61 -3.77 17.18
N PRO A 82 0.87 -4.61 17.93
CA PRO A 82 1.43 -5.52 18.93
C PRO A 82 2.56 -6.42 18.41
N MET A 83 2.63 -6.71 17.10
CA MET A 83 3.72 -7.51 16.54
C MET A 83 5.09 -6.85 16.71
N TYR A 84 5.19 -5.53 16.59
CA TYR A 84 6.43 -4.80 16.85
C TYR A 84 6.88 -5.01 18.29
N PHE A 85 5.99 -4.76 19.25
CA PHE A 85 6.29 -4.89 20.69
C PHE A 85 6.62 -6.33 21.08
N ARG A 86 5.88 -7.32 20.57
CA ARG A 86 6.15 -8.75 20.81
C ARG A 86 7.48 -9.21 20.22
N SER A 87 7.91 -8.60 19.11
CA SER A 87 9.21 -8.88 18.52
C SER A 87 10.39 -8.24 19.27
N GLN A 88 10.11 -7.44 20.31
CA GLN A 88 11.08 -6.58 21.00
C GLN A 88 11.73 -5.58 20.02
N GLY A 89 10.92 -5.02 19.12
CA GLY A 89 11.36 -4.02 18.13
C GLY A 89 12.18 -4.56 16.95
N ARG A 90 12.29 -5.88 16.80
CA ARG A 90 13.03 -6.50 15.69
C ARG A 90 12.30 -6.45 14.35
N ALA A 91 10.98 -6.51 14.37
CA ALA A 91 10.15 -6.49 13.17
C ALA A 91 9.25 -5.25 13.16
N PRO A 92 9.02 -4.61 11.99
CA PRO A 92 8.20 -3.41 11.88
C PRO A 92 6.72 -3.60 12.19
N GLY A 93 6.23 -4.84 12.26
CA GLY A 93 4.81 -5.12 12.34
C GLY A 93 4.10 -4.83 11.02
N ARG A 94 2.89 -4.28 11.09
CA ARG A 94 1.95 -4.16 9.97
C ARG A 94 1.39 -2.76 9.77
N ASP A 95 1.80 -1.78 10.57
CA ASP A 95 1.22 -0.44 10.50
C ASP A 95 1.49 0.27 9.17
N GLY A 96 2.60 -0.04 8.49
CA GLY A 96 2.95 0.55 7.19
C GLY A 96 1.90 0.34 6.09
N CYS A 97 1.09 -0.73 6.17
CA CYS A 97 -0.01 -0.95 5.23
C CYS A 97 -1.38 -0.51 5.78
N ARG A 98 -1.45 0.08 6.98
CA ARG A 98 -2.68 0.45 7.71
C ARG A 98 -2.86 1.95 7.89
N THR A 99 -1.92 2.74 7.41
CA THR A 99 -2.00 4.19 7.45
C THR A 99 -3.26 4.70 6.73
N PRO A 100 -3.79 5.87 7.14
CA PRO A 100 -4.91 6.53 6.47
C PRO A 100 -4.71 6.66 4.95
N LEU A 101 -5.81 6.66 4.19
CA LEU A 101 -5.77 6.77 2.74
C LEU A 101 -5.76 8.24 2.29
N PRO A 102 -5.03 8.58 1.22
CA PRO A 102 -5.05 9.90 0.62
C PRO A 102 -6.23 10.01 -0.36
N TRP A 103 -7.24 10.79 0.02
CA TRP A 103 -8.41 11.07 -0.82
C TRP A 103 -8.30 12.37 -1.60
N ALA A 104 -7.81 13.44 -0.96
CA ALA A 104 -7.71 14.78 -1.53
C ALA A 104 -6.37 15.44 -1.20
N ALA A 105 -5.55 15.76 -2.20
CA ALA A 105 -4.14 16.12 -2.00
C ALA A 105 -3.94 17.39 -1.15
N ASP A 106 -4.79 18.40 -1.35
CA ASP A 106 -4.66 19.72 -0.73
C ASP A 106 -5.44 19.88 0.59
N GLU A 107 -6.05 18.79 1.08
CA GLU A 107 -6.82 18.79 2.33
C GLU A 107 -5.98 18.29 3.52
N PRO A 108 -6.30 18.70 4.77
CA PRO A 108 -5.67 18.16 5.97
C PRO A 108 -5.69 16.62 5.98
N TYR A 109 -4.53 16.02 6.25
CA TYR A 109 -4.33 14.56 6.24
C TYR A 109 -4.80 13.91 4.92
N ALA A 110 -4.54 14.59 3.81
CA ALA A 110 -4.94 14.22 2.46
C ALA A 110 -6.43 13.87 2.35
N GLY A 111 -7.31 14.62 3.03
CA GLY A 111 -8.75 14.43 2.93
C GLY A 111 -9.28 13.17 3.61
N PHE A 112 -8.53 12.55 4.53
CA PHE A 112 -9.00 11.42 5.33
C PHE A 112 -10.24 11.75 6.20
N GLY A 113 -10.59 13.04 6.33
CA GLY A 113 -11.76 13.48 7.09
C GLY A 113 -11.48 13.71 8.58
N SER A 114 -10.21 13.88 8.94
CA SER A 114 -9.80 14.25 10.29
C SER A 114 -9.37 15.71 10.35
N THR A 115 -9.76 16.42 11.42
CA THR A 115 -9.26 17.77 11.74
C THR A 115 -8.05 17.74 12.68
N VAL A 116 -7.69 16.54 13.17
CA VAL A 116 -6.55 16.26 14.05
C VAL A 116 -5.74 15.09 13.50
N GLU A 117 -4.54 14.86 14.01
CA GLU A 117 -3.69 13.78 13.51
C GLU A 117 -4.37 12.42 13.68
N PRO A 118 -4.46 11.60 12.62
CA PRO A 118 -5.01 10.25 12.72
C PRO A 118 -4.16 9.34 13.64
N TRP A 119 -4.74 8.17 13.96
CA TRP A 119 -4.12 7.15 14.82
C TRP A 119 -2.78 6.61 14.30
N LEU A 120 -2.55 6.69 12.98
CA LEU A 120 -1.26 6.47 12.33
C LEU A 120 -0.96 7.67 11.43
N PRO A 121 0.31 8.11 11.35
CA PRO A 121 0.67 9.23 10.50
C PRO A 121 0.51 8.87 9.03
N LEU A 122 0.13 9.86 8.24
CA LEU A 122 0.17 9.78 6.78
C LEU A 122 1.59 10.18 6.32
N PRO A 123 2.24 9.43 5.43
CA PRO A 123 3.52 9.85 4.85
C PRO A 123 3.38 11.17 4.09
N ASP A 124 4.40 12.03 4.18
CA ASP A 124 4.39 13.37 3.57
C ASP A 124 4.24 13.33 2.04
N ASP A 125 4.74 12.28 1.40
CA ASP A 125 4.70 12.09 -0.05
C ASP A 125 3.40 11.46 -0.57
N TRP A 126 2.53 10.97 0.32
CA TRP A 126 1.30 10.29 -0.10
C TRP A 126 0.21 11.22 -0.65
N ALA A 127 0.29 12.53 -0.41
CA ALA A 127 -0.60 13.48 -1.06
C ALA A 127 -0.50 13.41 -2.59
N ALA A 128 0.67 13.08 -3.15
CA ALA A 128 0.86 12.88 -4.59
C ALA A 128 0.13 11.64 -5.13
N HIS A 129 -0.26 10.71 -4.27
CA HIS A 129 -1.04 9.52 -4.62
C HIS A 129 -2.55 9.70 -4.42
N ALA A 130 -3.01 10.88 -4.02
CA ALA A 130 -4.40 11.11 -3.66
C ALA A 130 -5.40 10.75 -4.78
N ALA A 131 -6.55 10.24 -4.36
CA ALA A 131 -7.57 9.74 -5.27
C ALA A 131 -8.14 10.82 -6.21
N ASP A 132 -8.24 12.07 -5.75
CA ASP A 132 -8.68 13.21 -6.56
C ASP A 132 -7.72 13.50 -7.73
N LEU A 133 -6.41 13.49 -7.49
CA LEU A 133 -5.39 13.64 -8.53
C LEU A 133 -5.47 12.48 -9.51
N GLN A 134 -5.44 11.24 -9.02
CA GLN A 134 -5.46 10.04 -9.87
C GLN A 134 -6.77 9.90 -10.67
N ALA A 135 -7.89 10.39 -10.16
CA ALA A 135 -9.17 10.35 -10.88
C ALA A 135 -9.14 11.16 -12.18
N THR A 136 -8.24 12.14 -12.29
CA THR A 136 -8.08 13.00 -13.48
C THR A 136 -6.95 12.56 -14.41
N ASP A 137 -6.03 11.71 -13.94
CA ASP A 137 -4.93 11.17 -14.73
C ASP A 137 -5.28 9.81 -15.36
N PRO A 138 -5.41 9.71 -16.70
CA PRO A 138 -5.70 8.46 -17.39
C PRO A 138 -4.57 7.42 -17.31
N ALA A 139 -3.34 7.83 -16.96
CA ALA A 139 -2.21 6.92 -16.78
C ALA A 139 -2.11 6.35 -15.34
N SER A 140 -2.92 6.86 -14.41
CA SER A 140 -2.85 6.54 -12.98
C SER A 140 -3.07 5.06 -12.66
N MET A 141 -2.73 4.66 -11.43
CA MET A 141 -3.07 3.33 -10.93
C MET A 141 -4.60 3.17 -10.84
N LEU A 142 -5.29 4.21 -10.36
CA LEU A 142 -6.75 4.19 -10.21
C LEU A 142 -7.46 3.99 -11.55
N ALA A 143 -7.01 4.66 -12.60
CA ALA A 143 -7.54 4.47 -13.96
C ALA A 143 -7.32 3.04 -14.46
N LEU A 144 -6.15 2.44 -14.21
CA LEU A 144 -5.85 1.06 -14.58
C LEU A 144 -6.82 0.07 -13.91
N TYR A 145 -7.05 0.19 -12.60
CA TYR A 145 -7.97 -0.72 -11.90
C TYR A 145 -9.42 -0.53 -12.36
N ARG A 146 -9.85 0.72 -12.56
CA ARG A 146 -11.20 1.01 -13.08
C ARG A 146 -11.42 0.41 -14.46
N GLU A 147 -10.43 0.47 -15.35
CA GLU A 147 -10.54 -0.11 -16.68
C GLU A 147 -10.49 -1.63 -16.66
N ALA A 148 -9.61 -2.22 -15.85
CA ALA A 148 -9.45 -3.68 -15.78
C ALA A 148 -10.64 -4.41 -15.13
N LEU A 149 -11.48 -3.71 -14.37
CA LEU A 149 -12.68 -4.25 -13.71
C LEU A 149 -13.97 -4.13 -14.53
N ARG A 150 -13.95 -3.44 -15.67
CA ARG A 150 -15.10 -3.31 -16.57
C ARG A 150 -15.33 -4.59 -17.37
#